data_AF-A0A2V9WMM7-F1
#
_entry.id   AF-A0A2V9WMM7-F1
#
_cell.length_a   1.000
_cell.length_b   1.000
_cell.length_c   1.000
_cell.angle_alpha   90.00
_cell.angle_beta   90.00
_cell.angle_gamma   90.00
#
_symmetry.space_group_name_H-M   'P 1'
#
loop_
_entity.id
_entity.type
_entity.pdbx_description
1 polymer ?
#
loop_
_entity_poly.entity_id
_entity_poly.type
_entity_poly.pdbx_seq_one_letter_code
_entity_poly.pdbx_strand_id
1 'polypeptide(L)'
;MKLFRGGSSTESGQAPKPAQAAQRLSRRSSGLGELSRHWGSETGLCILDLGATSASNIRYMTERGHKIYSEDLLVASTDPSLATKDEQGNRVLDDKRFLSDNLLYPAAHFDAVLCW
;
A
#
# COMPACT_ATOMS: atom_id res chain seq x y z
N MET A 1 -4.54 30.32 39.27
CA MET A 1 -3.53 29.22 39.31
C MET A 1 -3.92 28.24 40.38
N LYS A 2 -4.08 26.95 40.04
CA LYS A 2 -4.38 25.86 40.98
C LYS A 2 -3.37 24.74 40.72
N LEU A 3 -2.60 24.43 41.75
CA LEU A 3 -1.53 23.44 41.82
C LEU A 3 -2.15 22.04 41.85
N PHE A 4 -1.74 21.14 40.96
CA PHE A 4 -2.12 19.73 41.03
C PHE A 4 -1.17 18.97 41.97
N ARG A 5 -1.77 18.44 43.03
CA ARG A 5 -1.20 17.52 44.01
C ARG A 5 -1.43 16.09 43.49
N GLY A 6 -0.42 15.24 43.64
CA GLY A 6 -0.32 13.94 42.99
C GLY A 6 -1.32 12.87 43.42
N GLY A 7 -1.27 11.76 42.68
CA GLY A 7 -1.87 10.49 43.01
C GLY A 7 -1.08 9.38 42.33
N SER A 8 -0.28 8.65 43.11
CA SER A 8 0.36 7.41 42.70
C SER A 8 -0.70 6.34 42.44
N SER A 9 -0.81 5.90 41.19
CA SER A 9 -1.40 4.61 40.83
C SER A 9 -0.35 3.86 40.01
N THR A 10 0.30 2.90 40.66
CA THR A 10 1.11 1.88 40.00
C THR A 10 0.18 0.90 39.30
N GLU A 11 -0.34 1.29 38.15
CA GLU A 11 -0.78 0.33 37.14
C GLU A 11 0.43 0.06 36.24
N SER A 12 0.95 -1.15 36.34
CA SER A 12 1.99 -1.66 35.45
C SER A 12 1.41 -1.68 34.03
N GLY A 13 1.59 -0.57 33.32
CA GLY A 13 1.31 -0.43 31.90
C GLY A 13 2.13 -1.46 31.15
N GLN A 14 1.51 -2.58 30.82
CA GLN A 14 2.07 -3.57 29.93
C GLN A 14 2.19 -2.90 28.57
N ALA A 15 3.40 -2.44 28.24
CA ALA A 15 3.70 -1.92 26.92
C ALA A 15 3.21 -2.94 25.88
N PRO A 16 2.52 -2.50 24.80
CA PRO A 16 2.09 -3.42 23.76
C PRO A 16 3.30 -4.20 23.28
N LYS A 17 3.23 -5.53 23.36
CA LYS A 17 4.29 -6.40 22.83
C LYS A 17 4.53 -5.97 21.38
N PRO A 18 5.78 -5.66 20.98
CA PRO A 18 6.06 -5.35 19.59
C PRO A 18 5.56 -6.51 18.75
N ALA A 19 4.75 -6.20 17.73
CA ALA A 19 4.26 -7.19 16.79
C ALA A 19 5.46 -8.02 16.31
N GLN A 20 5.38 -9.33 16.50
CA GLN A 20 6.43 -10.26 16.13
C GLN A 20 6.73 -10.01 14.65
N ALA A 21 7.96 -9.56 14.35
CA ALA A 21 8.33 -9.18 12.99
C ALA A 21 8.09 -10.38 12.08
N ALA A 22 7.05 -10.30 11.24
CA ALA A 22 6.73 -11.35 10.29
C ALA A 22 8.00 -11.65 9.49
N GLN A 23 8.38 -12.93 9.45
CA GLN A 23 9.61 -13.35 8.80
C GLN A 23 9.56 -12.92 7.34
N ARG A 24 10.42 -11.97 6.94
CA ARG A 24 10.43 -11.43 5.57
C ARG A 24 10.76 -12.56 4.60
N LEU A 25 9.75 -13.02 3.87
CA LEU A 25 9.92 -13.99 2.80
C LEU A 25 10.58 -13.29 1.61
N SER A 26 11.86 -13.57 1.37
CA SER A 26 12.52 -13.17 0.13
C SER A 26 12.12 -14.12 -0.99
N ARG A 27 11.32 -13.62 -1.95
CA ARG A 27 11.02 -14.34 -3.19
C ARG A 27 11.96 -13.86 -4.29
N ARG A 28 12.65 -14.78 -4.96
CA ARG A 28 13.40 -14.43 -6.18
C ARG A 28 12.42 -14.17 -7.31
N SER A 29 12.58 -13.04 -8.00
CA SER A 29 11.83 -12.71 -9.22
C SER A 29 12.80 -12.39 -10.34
N SER A 30 12.81 -13.24 -11.38
CA SER A 30 13.59 -12.98 -12.60
C SER A 30 13.04 -11.78 -13.36
N GLY A 31 11.70 -11.62 -13.40
CA GLY A 31 11.05 -10.48 -14.03
C GLY A 31 11.41 -9.15 -13.39
N LEU A 32 11.42 -9.08 -12.05
CA LEU A 32 11.86 -7.87 -11.33
C LEU A 32 13.35 -7.60 -11.58
N GLY A 33 14.16 -8.65 -11.69
CA GLY A 33 15.58 -8.54 -12.05
C GLY A 33 15.81 -7.92 -13.43
N GLU A 34 15.00 -8.28 -14.42
CA GLU A 34 15.08 -7.71 -15.77
C GLU A 34 14.59 -6.25 -15.80
N LEU A 35 13.43 -5.98 -15.20
CA LEU A 35 12.90 -4.62 -15.05
C LEU A 35 13.89 -3.69 -14.35
N SER A 36 14.58 -4.19 -13.31
CA SER A 36 15.61 -3.43 -12.60
C SER A 36 16.78 -3.02 -13.49
N ARG A 37 17.15 -3.83 -14.50
CA ARG A 37 18.19 -3.45 -15.47
C ARG A 37 17.69 -2.32 -16.38
N HIS A 38 16.46 -2.44 -16.87
CA HIS A 38 15.85 -1.45 -17.75
C HIS A 38 15.63 -0.10 -17.05
N TRP A 39 15.14 -0.11 -15.80
CA TRP A 39 15.03 1.10 -14.97
C TRP A 39 16.38 1.72 -14.65
N GLY A 40 17.46 0.95 -14.66
CA GLY A 40 18.82 1.49 -14.52
C GLY A 40 19.31 2.26 -15.75
N SER A 41 18.74 2.02 -16.94
CA SER A 41 19.11 2.69 -18.19
C SER A 41 18.25 3.90 -18.56
N GLU A 42 17.13 4.10 -17.87
CA GLU A 42 16.18 5.19 -18.15
C GLU A 42 15.91 6.03 -16.90
N THR A 43 15.33 7.22 -17.08
CA THR A 43 14.94 8.11 -15.96
C THR A 43 13.57 8.71 -16.23
N GLY A 44 12.83 9.07 -15.19
CA GLY A 44 11.55 9.77 -15.34
C GLY A 44 10.33 8.88 -15.59
N LEU A 45 10.51 7.55 -15.63
CA LEU A 45 9.41 6.58 -15.74
C LEU A 45 8.34 6.77 -14.66
N CYS A 46 7.09 6.56 -15.02
CA CYS A 46 5.91 6.50 -14.15
C CYS A 46 5.59 5.03 -13.82
N ILE A 47 5.78 4.63 -12.56
CA ILE A 47 5.58 3.26 -12.09
C ILE A 47 4.39 3.21 -11.13
N LEU A 48 3.47 2.27 -11.34
CA LEU A 48 2.41 1.92 -10.39
C LEU A 48 2.84 0.71 -9.55
N ASP A 49 2.84 0.85 -8.23
CA ASP A 49 3.11 -0.18 -7.24
C ASP A 49 1.79 -0.64 -6.60
N LEU A 50 1.28 -1.81 -7.02
CA LEU A 50 0.07 -2.43 -6.49
C LEU A 50 0.39 -3.42 -5.36
N GLY A 51 -0.17 -3.13 -4.19
CA GLY A 51 -0.05 -3.94 -2.98
C GLY A 51 0.44 -3.10 -1.79
N ALA A 52 0.72 -3.79 -0.68
CA ALA A 52 1.27 -3.13 0.50
C ALA A 52 2.64 -2.51 0.16
N THR A 53 2.67 -1.19 0.01
CA THR A 53 3.87 -0.48 -0.41
C THR A 53 5.02 -0.70 0.58
N SER A 54 6.25 -0.64 0.07
CA SER A 54 7.44 -0.67 0.92
C SER A 54 8.26 0.60 0.76
N ALA A 55 8.76 1.14 1.88
CA ALA A 55 9.71 2.26 1.86
C ALA A 55 10.94 1.97 0.99
N SER A 56 11.33 0.70 0.88
CA SER A 56 12.41 0.25 0.00
C SER A 56 12.09 0.46 -1.49
N ASN A 57 10.87 0.14 -1.94
CA ASN A 57 10.47 0.34 -3.34
C ASN A 57 10.39 1.82 -3.67
N ILE A 58 9.74 2.60 -2.80
CA ILE A 58 9.64 4.06 -2.96
C ILE A 58 11.04 4.63 -3.14
N ARG A 59 11.94 4.33 -2.21
CA ARG A 59 13.32 4.80 -2.24
C ARG A 59 14.06 4.36 -3.51
N TYR A 60 13.96 3.07 -3.85
CA TYR A 60 14.61 2.51 -5.03
C TYR A 60 14.22 3.25 -6.33
N MET A 61 12.93 3.56 -6.48
CA MET A 61 12.40 4.27 -7.65
C MET A 61 12.78 5.75 -7.64
N THR A 62 12.55 6.45 -6.51
CA THR A 62 12.77 7.89 -6.45
C THR A 62 14.24 8.27 -6.53
N GLU A 63 15.16 7.45 -5.99
CA GLU A 63 16.61 7.70 -6.11
C GLU A 63 17.13 7.61 -7.56
N ARG A 64 16.36 6.96 -8.46
CA ARG A 64 16.64 6.88 -9.90
C ARG A 64 15.89 7.93 -10.72
N GLY A 65 15.16 8.83 -10.06
CA GLY A 65 14.38 9.87 -10.72
C GLY A 65 13.08 9.37 -11.36
N HIS A 66 12.60 8.19 -10.98
CA HIS A 66 11.28 7.70 -11.39
C HIS A 66 10.17 8.27 -10.50
N LYS A 67 8.97 8.39 -11.04
CA LYS A 67 7.74 8.67 -10.31
C LYS A 67 7.11 7.34 -9.88
N ILE A 68 6.73 7.23 -8.61
CA ILE A 68 6.06 6.05 -8.08
C ILE A 68 4.67 6.44 -7.55
N TYR A 69 3.67 5.67 -7.97
CA TYR A 69 2.30 5.70 -7.47
C TYR A 69 2.08 4.40 -6.71
N SER A 70 1.29 4.41 -5.65
CA SER A 70 1.03 3.19 -4.89
C SER A 70 -0.43 3.07 -4.51
N GLU A 71 -0.98 1.87 -4.72
CA GLU A 71 -2.35 1.51 -4.38
C GLU A 71 -2.35 0.17 -3.65
N ASP A 72 -2.92 0.11 -2.45
CA ASP A 72 -3.16 -1.16 -1.75
C ASP A 72 -4.60 -1.61 -2.01
N LEU A 73 -4.81 -2.27 -3.15
CA LEU A 73 -6.13 -2.70 -3.61
C LEU A 73 -6.80 -3.70 -2.66
N LEU A 74 -6.01 -4.52 -1.96
CA LEU A 74 -6.55 -5.47 -0.99
C LEU A 74 -7.16 -4.72 0.19
N VAL A 75 -6.41 -3.79 0.79
CA VAL A 75 -6.92 -2.97 1.89
C VAL A 75 -8.11 -2.14 1.42
N ALA A 76 -8.01 -1.48 0.25
CA ALA A 76 -9.09 -0.66 -0.30
C ALA A 76 -10.38 -1.46 -0.54
N SER A 77 -10.28 -2.73 -0.97
CA SER A 77 -11.44 -3.61 -1.20
C SER A 77 -12.23 -3.94 0.08
N THR A 78 -11.66 -3.66 1.26
CA THR A 78 -12.32 -3.91 2.55
C THR A 78 -13.14 -2.73 3.06
N ASP A 79 -13.17 -1.59 2.35
CA ASP A 79 -13.96 -0.43 2.75
C ASP A 79 -15.45 -0.79 2.84
N PRO A 80 -16.08 -0.68 4.04
CA PRO A 80 -17.51 -0.93 4.21
C PRO A 80 -18.40 -0.07 3.30
N SER A 81 -17.93 1.11 2.88
CA SER A 81 -18.67 2.05 2.02
C SER A 81 -18.85 1.54 0.59
N LEU A 82 -18.09 0.51 0.19
CA LEU A 82 -18.18 -0.14 -1.12
C LEU A 82 -19.16 -1.33 -1.11
N ALA A 83 -19.82 -1.63 0.01
CA ALA A 83 -20.81 -2.71 0.03
C ALA A 83 -22.13 -2.28 -0.64
N THR A 84 -22.54 -3.04 -1.65
CA THR A 84 -23.82 -2.88 -2.35
C THR A 84 -24.60 -4.20 -2.36
N LYS A 85 -25.75 -4.24 -3.04
CA LYS A 85 -26.56 -5.45 -3.23
C LYS A 85 -26.65 -5.81 -4.71
N ASP A 86 -26.54 -7.10 -5.01
CA ASP A 86 -26.85 -7.62 -6.35
C ASP A 86 -28.36 -7.71 -6.60
N GLU A 87 -28.75 -8.18 -7.78
CA GLU A 87 -30.15 -8.35 -8.18
C GLU A 87 -30.94 -9.30 -7.26
N GLN A 88 -30.27 -10.21 -6.56
CA GLN A 88 -30.86 -11.17 -5.62
C GLN A 88 -30.87 -10.64 -4.18
N GLY A 89 -30.34 -9.44 -3.94
CA GLY A 89 -30.24 -8.82 -2.63
C GLY A 89 -29.04 -9.27 -1.80
N ASN A 90 -28.12 -10.06 -2.35
CA ASN A 90 -26.90 -10.48 -1.67
C ASN A 90 -25.93 -9.31 -1.54
N ARG A 91 -25.19 -9.24 -0.42
CA ARG A 91 -24.16 -8.22 -0.23
C ARG A 91 -22.96 -8.52 -1.13
N VAL A 92 -22.61 -7.57 -1.98
CA VAL A 92 -21.48 -7.64 -2.93
C VAL A 92 -20.64 -6.35 -2.87
N LEU A 93 -19.45 -6.37 -3.48
CA LEU A 93 -18.63 -5.17 -3.67
C LEU A 93 -19.17 -4.35 -4.85
N ASP A 94 -19.25 -3.03 -4.70
CA ASP A 94 -19.44 -2.09 -5.80
C ASP A 94 -18.13 -1.98 -6.59
N ASP A 95 -17.97 -2.88 -7.56
CA ASP A 95 -16.78 -3.02 -8.39
C ASP A 95 -16.50 -1.77 -9.23
N LYS A 96 -17.53 -1.14 -9.78
CA LYS A 96 -17.41 0.09 -10.58
C LYS A 96 -16.85 1.23 -9.74
N ARG A 97 -17.41 1.43 -8.54
CA ARG A 97 -16.91 2.46 -7.63
C ARG A 97 -15.52 2.13 -7.12
N PHE A 98 -15.26 0.87 -6.77
CA PHE A 98 -13.93 0.44 -6.36
C PHE A 98 -12.86 0.74 -7.43
N LEU A 99 -13.14 0.43 -8.70
CA LEU A 99 -12.23 0.72 -9.79
C LEU A 99 -12.09 2.23 -10.06
N SER A 100 -13.18 3.01 -9.96
CA SER A 100 -13.09 4.47 -10.15
C SER A 100 -12.28 5.15 -9.06
N ASP A 101 -12.38 4.67 -7.83
CA ASP A 101 -11.73 5.28 -6.67
C ASP A 101 -10.22 4.95 -6.62
N ASN A 102 -9.79 3.81 -7.18
CA ASN A 102 -8.41 3.31 -7.03
C ASN A 102 -7.61 3.20 -8.33
N LEU A 103 -8.26 3.09 -9.50
CA LEU A 103 -7.60 2.75 -10.77
C LEU A 103 -7.99 3.64 -11.95
N LEU A 104 -8.62 4.79 -11.69
CA LEU A 104 -9.00 5.76 -12.72
C LEU A 104 -7.83 6.66 -13.12
N TYR A 105 -6.92 6.12 -13.91
CA TYR A 105 -5.79 6.84 -14.48
C TYR A 105 -5.98 7.12 -15.98
N PRO A 106 -5.36 8.19 -16.53
CA PRO A 106 -5.33 8.40 -17.97
C PRO A 106 -4.74 7.19 -18.71
N ALA A 107 -5.18 6.99 -19.95
CA ALA A 107 -4.60 5.96 -20.80
C ALA A 107 -3.09 6.19 -20.97
N ALA A 108 -2.30 5.10 -20.92
CA ALA A 108 -0.84 5.12 -21.02
C ALA A 108 -0.13 6.01 -19.99
N HIS A 109 -0.71 6.21 -18.80
CA HIS A 109 -0.11 7.00 -17.72
C HIS A 109 1.10 6.32 -17.06
N PHE A 110 1.18 4.99 -17.09
CA PHE A 110 2.25 4.21 -16.47
C PHE A 110 3.10 3.48 -17.51
N ASP A 111 4.41 3.50 -17.31
CA ASP A 111 5.39 2.75 -18.10
C ASP A 111 5.54 1.31 -17.59
N ALA A 112 5.30 1.10 -16.29
CA ALA A 112 5.23 -0.24 -15.71
C ALA A 112 4.25 -0.30 -14.53
N VAL A 113 3.69 -1.50 -14.32
CA VAL A 113 2.86 -1.83 -13.15
C VAL A 113 3.49 -3.02 -12.44
N LEU A 114 3.72 -2.87 -11.15
CA LEU A 114 4.14 -3.94 -10.25
C LEU A 114 2.94 -4.42 -9.46
N CYS A 115 2.78 -5.72 -9.30
CA CYS A 115 1.67 -6.32 -8.57
C CYS A 115 2.16 -7.58 -7.85
N TRP A 116 1.89 -7.68 -6.55
CA TRP A 116 2.32 -8.81 -5.71
C TRP A 116 1.31 -9.21 -4.64
#